data_AF-A0A182IAE8-F1
#
_entry.id   AF-A0A182IAE8-F1
#
_cell.length_a   1.000
_cell.length_b   1.000
_cell.length_c   1.000
_cell.angle_alpha   90.00
_cell.angle_beta   90.00
_cell.angle_gamma   90.00
#
_symmetry.space_group_name_H-M   'P 1'
#
loop_
_entity.id
_entity.type
_entity.pdbx_description
1 polymer ?
#
loop_
_entity_poly.entity_id
_entity_poly.type
_entity_poly.pdbx_seq_one_letter_code
_entity_poly.pdbx_strand_id
1 'polypeptide(L)'
;MFNTTFFFIRFSLPACQCNGHARKCRFNLDLYKMSGRVSGGVCTDCRHDTTGRHCHYCREGFFKDPTKPITHKKTCKPCDCHPIGSSGKSCNHTTGQCTCKEGVTGLNCNRCARGYQQSRSHIAPCIKIPRVININHQAQNTAPESYQYDPDASESTKENCGKCKFDTKRLNLNKFCKRDYAIMAKVTGRTTPGGKNAPRDEVRFNLQIQSVFKSNGPLLLASQRKSSIGLLVPAKNLDCRCPNIKINKSYLILGMDAKSNGENLMLGPKTIIIEWKDDWNRRLRRYQQQAGSCY
;
A
#
# COMPACT_ATOMS: atom_id res chain seq x y z
N MET A 1 42.24 -4.65 76.02
CA MET A 1 41.01 -4.13 75.40
C MET A 1 41.19 -4.07 73.89
N PHE A 2 40.72 -5.06 73.15
CA PHE A 2 40.49 -4.89 71.71
C PHE A 2 39.05 -5.33 71.44
N ASN A 3 38.20 -4.32 71.32
CA ASN A 3 36.77 -4.45 71.14
C ASN A 3 36.52 -4.80 69.67
N THR A 4 36.28 -6.07 69.36
CA THR A 4 35.98 -6.51 67.99
C THR A 4 34.51 -6.21 67.71
N THR A 5 34.23 -4.99 67.29
CA THR A 5 32.90 -4.62 66.78
C THR A 5 32.67 -5.40 65.48
N PHE A 6 31.93 -6.50 65.56
CA PHE A 6 31.41 -7.19 64.38
C PHE A 6 30.50 -6.21 63.62
N PHE A 7 31.03 -5.59 62.57
CA PHE A 7 30.22 -4.94 61.56
C PHE A 7 29.41 -6.03 60.86
N PHE A 8 28.18 -6.27 61.33
CA PHE A 8 27.17 -6.95 60.53
C PHE A 8 26.89 -6.09 59.30
N ILE A 9 27.61 -6.32 58.21
CA ILE A 9 27.18 -5.87 56.89
C ILE A 9 25.88 -6.63 56.63
N ARG A 10 24.74 -6.00 56.92
CA ARG A 10 23.45 -6.49 56.46
C ARG A 10 23.50 -6.49 54.94
N PHE A 11 23.77 -7.65 54.34
CA PHE A 11 23.45 -7.91 52.95
C PHE A 11 21.93 -7.91 52.82
N SER A 12 21.35 -6.71 52.66
CA SER A 12 19.95 -6.57 52.26
C SER A 12 19.82 -7.11 50.84
N LEU A 13 19.08 -8.20 50.67
CA LEU A 13 18.76 -8.67 49.33
C LEU A 13 18.03 -7.55 48.58
N PRO A 14 18.51 -7.14 47.39
CA PRO A 14 17.86 -6.09 46.62
C PRO A 14 16.43 -6.52 46.27
N ALA A 15 15.46 -5.66 46.54
CA ALA A 15 14.08 -5.91 46.13
C ALA A 15 13.95 -5.89 44.60
N CYS A 16 13.04 -6.72 44.06
CA CYS A 16 12.75 -6.72 42.64
C CYS A 16 12.05 -5.43 42.19
N GLN A 17 12.53 -4.84 41.10
CA GLN A 17 11.91 -3.66 40.48
C GLN A 17 10.70 -4.08 39.63
N CYS A 18 9.50 -4.02 40.22
CA CYS A 18 8.25 -4.38 39.53
C CYS A 18 7.30 -3.19 39.31
N ASN A 19 7.80 -1.96 39.43
CA ASN A 19 7.03 -0.72 39.26
C ASN A 19 5.73 -0.65 40.09
N GLY A 20 5.65 -1.38 41.20
CA GLY A 20 4.44 -1.46 42.04
C GLY A 20 3.32 -2.35 41.48
N HIS A 21 3.56 -3.09 40.40
CA HIS A 21 2.56 -3.92 39.73
C HIS A 21 2.58 -5.39 40.15
N ALA A 22 3.71 -5.89 40.65
CA ALA A 22 3.81 -7.25 41.19
C ALA A 22 4.31 -7.23 42.64
N ARG A 23 3.85 -8.20 43.42
CA ARG A 23 4.34 -8.46 44.80
C ARG A 23 5.31 -9.63 44.86
N LYS A 24 5.33 -10.47 43.81
CA LYS A 24 6.16 -11.67 43.71
C LYS A 24 7.13 -11.50 42.55
N CYS A 25 8.31 -12.06 42.70
CA CYS A 25 9.30 -12.16 41.65
C CYS A 25 10.12 -13.43 41.82
N ARG A 26 10.74 -13.87 40.73
CA ARG A 26 11.69 -14.98 40.70
C ARG A 26 13.06 -14.48 40.26
N PHE A 27 14.11 -15.11 40.77
CA PHE A 27 15.46 -14.88 40.29
C PHE A 27 15.71 -15.72 39.03
N ASN A 28 16.41 -15.15 38.06
CA ASN A 28 16.87 -15.82 36.85
C ASN A 28 18.38 -15.58 36.69
N LEU A 29 19.15 -16.67 36.72
CA LEU A 29 20.61 -16.62 36.70
C LEU A 29 21.16 -16.13 35.35
N ASP A 30 20.53 -16.47 34.23
CA ASP A 30 20.98 -16.05 32.90
C ASP A 30 20.82 -14.54 32.71
N LEU A 31 19.69 -13.99 33.13
CA LEU A 31 19.46 -12.54 33.14
C LEU A 31 20.42 -11.80 34.06
N TYR A 32 20.77 -12.40 35.20
CA TYR A 32 21.78 -11.84 36.10
C TYR A 32 23.16 -11.77 35.42
N LYS A 33 23.61 -12.85 34.79
CA LYS A 33 24.87 -12.90 34.03
C LYS A 33 24.88 -11.87 32.90
N MET A 34 23.80 -11.83 32.10
CA MET A 34 23.67 -10.89 30.97
C MET A 34 23.64 -9.42 31.42
N SER A 35 23.11 -9.13 32.60
CA SER A 35 23.10 -7.77 33.17
C SER A 35 24.44 -7.29 33.73
N GLY A 36 25.53 -8.05 33.54
CA GLY A 36 26.82 -7.74 34.16
C GLY A 36 26.82 -7.98 35.68
N ARG A 37 26.06 -8.99 36.14
CA ARG A 37 25.88 -9.30 37.58
C ARG A 37 25.21 -8.18 38.39
N VAL A 38 24.34 -7.39 37.73
CA VAL A 38 23.58 -6.31 38.37
C VAL A 38 22.20 -6.77 38.84
N SER A 39 21.39 -7.39 37.96
CA SER A 39 20.01 -7.80 38.31
C SER A 39 19.53 -9.00 37.49
N GLY A 40 19.03 -10.03 38.18
CA GLY A 40 18.38 -11.22 37.60
C GLY A 40 16.89 -11.32 37.91
N GLY A 41 16.29 -10.32 38.56
CA GLY A 41 14.90 -10.38 39.00
C GLY A 41 13.91 -10.34 37.82
N VAL A 42 12.88 -11.19 37.89
CA VAL A 42 11.75 -11.23 36.95
C VAL A 42 10.46 -11.22 37.74
N CYS A 43 9.62 -10.22 37.53
CA CYS A 43 8.32 -10.10 38.19
C CYS A 43 7.36 -11.18 37.70
N THR A 44 6.50 -11.66 38.60
CA THR A 44 5.45 -12.64 38.30
C THR A 44 4.09 -12.05 38.65
N ASP A 45 3.04 -12.45 37.94
CA ASP A 45 1.66 -11.97 38.15
C ASP A 45 1.55 -10.44 38.14
N CYS A 46 2.07 -9.81 37.07
CA CYS A 46 1.93 -8.36 36.88
C CYS A 46 0.46 -7.96 36.91
N ARG A 47 0.08 -7.08 37.83
CA ARG A 47 -1.28 -6.54 37.98
C ARG A 47 -1.43 -5.22 37.21
N HIS A 48 -2.65 -4.70 37.19
CA HIS A 48 -2.97 -3.41 36.55
C HIS A 48 -2.70 -3.40 35.03
N ASP A 49 -2.94 -4.53 34.37
CA ASP A 49 -2.79 -4.71 32.92
C ASP A 49 -1.38 -4.43 32.37
N THR A 50 -0.37 -4.49 33.24
CA THR A 50 1.04 -4.39 32.88
C THR A 50 1.62 -5.77 32.59
N THR A 51 2.70 -5.82 31.83
CA THR A 51 3.44 -7.05 31.52
C THR A 51 4.94 -6.76 31.29
N GLY A 52 5.69 -7.82 31.03
CA GLY A 52 7.14 -7.80 30.86
C GLY A 52 7.92 -7.98 32.16
N ARG A 53 9.25 -8.09 32.05
CA ARG A 53 10.16 -8.44 33.14
C ARG A 53 9.98 -7.62 34.41
N HIS A 54 9.78 -6.32 34.25
CA HIS A 54 9.59 -5.35 35.34
C HIS A 54 8.16 -4.80 35.40
N CYS A 55 7.18 -5.43 34.73
CA CYS A 55 5.83 -4.90 34.59
C CYS A 55 5.83 -3.44 34.06
N HIS A 56 6.59 -3.19 32.98
CA HIS A 56 6.98 -1.84 32.54
C HIS A 56 6.30 -1.37 31.26
N TYR A 57 5.44 -2.21 30.67
CA TYR A 57 4.60 -1.83 29.54
C TYR A 57 3.24 -2.54 29.66
N CYS A 58 2.27 -2.08 28.89
CA CYS A 58 0.91 -2.63 28.94
C CYS A 58 0.80 -3.92 28.15
N ARG A 59 -0.06 -4.84 28.61
CA ARG A 59 -0.39 -6.07 27.89
C ARG A 59 -1.16 -5.77 26.60
N GLU A 60 -1.20 -6.75 25.70
CA GLU A 60 -1.95 -6.62 24.45
C GLU A 60 -3.42 -6.26 24.71
N GLY A 61 -3.96 -5.35 23.91
CA GLY A 61 -5.30 -4.78 24.12
C GLY A 61 -5.34 -3.63 25.13
N PHE A 62 -4.19 -3.19 25.65
CA PHE A 62 -4.04 -1.99 26.48
C PHE A 62 -2.89 -1.10 25.95
N PHE A 63 -2.99 0.20 26.22
CA PHE A 63 -1.96 1.18 25.90
C PHE A 63 -1.62 2.03 27.12
N LYS A 64 -0.42 2.62 27.13
CA LYS A 64 0.05 3.49 28.20
C LYS A 64 -0.68 4.84 28.14
N ASP A 65 -1.33 5.21 29.24
CA ASP A 65 -1.84 6.56 29.46
C ASP A 65 -0.66 7.54 29.58
N PRO A 66 -0.54 8.54 28.69
CA PRO A 66 0.56 9.51 28.74
C PRO A 66 0.50 10.39 29.99
N THR A 67 -0.69 10.58 30.57
CA THR A 67 -0.90 11.44 31.74
C THR A 67 -0.44 10.81 33.06
N LYS A 68 -0.13 9.51 33.06
CA LYS A 68 0.19 8.76 34.27
C LYS A 68 1.59 8.14 34.19
N PRO A 69 2.34 8.12 35.30
CA PRO A 69 3.62 7.43 35.35
C PRO A 69 3.41 5.91 35.24
N ILE A 70 4.46 5.18 34.88
CA ILE A 70 4.38 3.71 34.75
C ILE A 70 3.99 3.06 36.06
N THR A 71 4.35 3.61 37.21
CA THR A 71 4.07 3.04 38.54
C THR A 71 2.60 3.12 38.98
N HIS A 72 1.77 3.85 38.24
CA HIS A 72 0.38 4.11 38.64
C HIS A 72 -0.54 2.92 38.33
N LYS A 73 -1.47 2.58 39.23
CA LYS A 73 -2.41 1.44 39.08
C LYS A 73 -3.34 1.52 37.86
N LYS A 74 -3.53 2.71 37.29
CA LYS A 74 -4.35 2.96 36.08
C LYS A 74 -3.50 3.49 34.93
N THR A 75 -2.22 3.11 34.87
CA THR A 75 -1.30 3.51 33.80
C THR A 75 -1.70 2.89 32.46
N CYS A 76 -2.23 1.66 32.47
CA CYS A 76 -2.72 0.98 31.27
C CYS A 76 -4.21 1.24 31.08
N LYS A 77 -4.56 1.79 29.92
CA LYS A 77 -5.93 2.00 29.46
C LYS A 77 -6.29 0.95 28.41
N PRO A 78 -7.51 0.38 28.44
CA PRO A 78 -7.94 -0.58 27.43
C PRO A 78 -8.03 0.09 26.06
N CYS A 79 -7.67 -0.65 25.02
CA CYS A 79 -7.92 -0.28 23.64
C CYS A 79 -9.43 -0.39 23.38
N ASP A 80 -10.07 0.72 22.99
CA ASP A 80 -11.49 0.74 22.63
C ASP A 80 -11.64 0.75 21.10
N CYS A 81 -11.13 -0.29 20.43
CA CYS A 81 -11.16 -0.36 18.98
C CYS A 81 -12.54 -0.73 18.45
N HIS A 82 -13.06 0.04 17.49
CA HIS A 82 -14.38 -0.15 16.93
C HIS A 82 -14.49 -1.49 16.17
N PRO A 83 -15.41 -2.39 16.53
CA PRO A 83 -15.40 -3.79 16.08
C PRO A 83 -15.51 -3.97 14.56
N ILE A 84 -16.18 -3.03 13.89
CA ILE A 84 -16.35 -3.05 12.43
C ILE A 84 -15.25 -2.23 11.74
N GLY A 85 -14.77 -1.16 12.38
CA GLY A 85 -13.90 -0.16 11.76
C GLY A 85 -12.42 -0.48 11.87
N SER A 86 -12.03 -1.28 12.86
CA SER A 86 -10.67 -1.79 13.03
C SER A 86 -10.51 -3.20 12.46
N SER A 87 -9.26 -3.58 12.20
CA SER A 87 -8.88 -4.94 11.78
C SER A 87 -8.73 -5.89 12.98
N GLY A 88 -8.80 -5.39 14.21
CA GLY A 88 -8.64 -6.16 15.44
C GLY A 88 -8.92 -5.33 16.70
N LYS A 89 -8.75 -5.97 17.87
CA LYS A 89 -8.93 -5.35 19.19
C LYS A 89 -7.64 -4.78 19.79
N SER A 90 -6.48 -5.08 19.20
CA SER A 90 -5.20 -4.54 19.63
C SER A 90 -4.98 -3.14 19.07
N CYS A 91 -4.30 -2.32 19.85
CA CYS A 91 -3.89 -0.97 19.48
C CYS A 91 -2.41 -0.77 19.79
N ASN A 92 -1.83 0.32 19.28
CA ASN A 92 -0.44 0.67 19.55
C ASN A 92 -0.24 0.92 21.07
N HIS A 93 0.74 0.25 21.69
CA HIS A 93 0.94 0.28 23.14
C HIS A 93 1.34 1.67 23.68
N THR A 94 1.84 2.57 22.83
CA THR A 94 2.27 3.92 23.20
C THR A 94 1.23 4.97 22.84
N THR A 95 0.68 4.91 21.63
CA THR A 95 -0.24 5.96 21.13
C THR A 95 -1.71 5.63 21.37
N GLY A 96 -2.06 4.37 21.61
CA GLY A 96 -3.45 3.91 21.67
C GLY A 96 -4.15 3.82 20.31
N GLN A 97 -3.44 4.08 19.21
CA GLN A 97 -4.04 4.04 17.87
C GLN A 97 -4.38 2.60 17.45
N CYS A 98 -5.66 2.35 17.17
CA CYS A 98 -6.14 1.10 16.63
C CYS A 98 -5.76 0.94 15.15
N THR A 99 -5.62 -0.31 14.69
CA THR A 99 -5.37 -0.60 13.28
C THR A 99 -6.67 -0.47 12.48
N CYS A 100 -6.86 0.66 11.79
CA CYS A 100 -8.08 0.95 11.05
C CYS A 100 -8.14 0.27 9.66
N LYS A 101 -9.36 -0.08 9.23
CA LYS A 101 -9.64 -0.54 7.86
C LYS A 101 -9.55 0.60 6.85
N GLU A 102 -9.51 0.25 5.57
CA GLU A 102 -9.45 1.23 4.47
C GLU A 102 -10.61 2.23 4.54
N GLY A 103 -10.30 3.53 4.42
CA GLY A 103 -11.29 4.60 4.48
C GLY A 103 -11.83 4.90 5.89
N VAL A 104 -11.38 4.21 6.93
CA VAL A 104 -11.74 4.45 8.33
C VAL A 104 -10.63 5.25 9.04
N THR A 105 -10.99 6.13 9.95
CA THR A 105 -10.06 6.97 10.72
C THR A 105 -10.53 7.20 12.17
N GLY A 106 -9.72 7.92 12.95
CA GLY A 106 -9.88 8.14 14.39
C GLY A 106 -9.04 7.18 15.24
N LEU A 107 -8.78 7.56 16.50
CA LEU A 107 -8.00 6.77 17.45
C LEU A 107 -8.55 5.33 17.58
N ASN A 108 -9.88 5.24 17.66
CA ASN A 108 -10.64 4.02 17.86
C ASN A 108 -11.22 3.46 16.55
N CYS A 109 -10.88 4.03 15.38
CA CYS A 109 -11.42 3.63 14.07
C CYS A 109 -12.97 3.73 13.98
N ASN A 110 -13.55 4.79 14.54
CA ASN A 110 -15.00 4.93 14.70
C ASN A 110 -15.70 5.79 13.63
N ARG A 111 -14.97 6.33 12.64
CA ARG A 111 -15.55 7.19 11.60
C ARG A 111 -14.88 7.01 10.25
N CYS A 112 -15.57 7.36 9.18
CA CYS A 112 -14.97 7.39 7.85
C CYS A 112 -14.03 8.60 7.68
N ALA A 113 -12.96 8.41 6.93
CA ALA A 113 -12.06 9.48 6.51
C ALA A 113 -12.79 10.45 5.55
N ARG A 114 -12.24 11.65 5.40
CA ARG A 114 -12.79 12.64 4.45
C ARG A 114 -12.83 12.04 3.03
N GLY A 115 -13.95 12.22 2.34
CA GLY A 115 -14.19 11.64 1.01
C GLY A 115 -14.65 10.18 1.02
N TYR A 116 -14.96 9.62 2.18
CA TYR A 116 -15.60 8.31 2.35
C TYR A 116 -16.95 8.46 3.05
N GLN A 117 -17.88 7.57 2.74
CA GLN A 117 -19.20 7.45 3.37
C GLN A 117 -19.38 6.05 3.96
N GLN A 118 -20.24 5.94 4.97
CA GLN A 118 -20.55 4.65 5.59
C GLN A 118 -21.27 3.73 4.60
N SER A 119 -20.92 2.46 4.63
CA SER A 119 -21.55 1.39 3.87
C SER A 119 -22.23 0.40 4.82
N ARG A 120 -23.09 -0.46 4.28
CA ARG A 120 -23.75 -1.53 5.05
C ARG A 120 -22.87 -2.78 5.21
N SER A 121 -21.66 -2.81 4.64
CA SER A 121 -20.75 -3.95 4.72
C SER A 121 -19.91 -3.90 5.99
N HIS A 122 -19.89 -5.00 6.75
CA HIS A 122 -18.97 -5.18 7.89
C HIS A 122 -17.52 -5.42 7.44
N ILE A 123 -17.29 -5.87 6.21
CA ILE A 123 -15.94 -6.04 5.63
C ILE A 123 -15.38 -4.70 5.18
N ALA A 124 -16.18 -3.89 4.48
CA ALA A 124 -15.78 -2.58 3.96
C ALA A 124 -16.74 -1.48 4.44
N PRO A 125 -16.64 -1.04 5.71
CA PRO A 125 -17.62 -0.13 6.31
C PRO A 125 -17.55 1.31 5.80
N CYS A 126 -16.46 1.72 5.16
CA CYS A 126 -16.32 3.03 4.55
C CYS A 126 -15.96 2.87 3.07
N ILE A 127 -16.78 3.45 2.19
CA ILE A 127 -16.56 3.45 0.74
C ILE A 127 -16.34 4.88 0.24
N LYS A 128 -15.49 5.05 -0.78
CA LYS A 128 -15.18 6.38 -1.31
C LYS A 128 -16.43 6.99 -1.95
N ILE A 129 -16.73 8.25 -1.61
CA ILE A 129 -17.86 8.99 -2.19
C ILE A 129 -17.56 9.22 -3.68
N PRO A 130 -18.41 8.73 -4.60
CA PRO A 130 -18.28 9.07 -6.01
C PRO A 130 -18.59 10.56 -6.17
N ARG A 131 -17.66 11.33 -6.76
CA ARG A 131 -17.93 12.71 -7.16
C ARG A 131 -18.89 12.66 -8.34
N VAL A 132 -20.15 13.03 -8.12
CA VAL A 132 -21.11 13.28 -9.19
C VAL A 132 -20.80 14.68 -9.73
N ILE A 133 -20.23 14.76 -10.92
CA ILE A 133 -20.07 16.03 -11.62
C ILE A 133 -21.41 16.30 -12.29
N ASN A 134 -22.23 17.19 -11.73
CA ASN A 134 -23.38 17.73 -12.44
C ASN A 134 -22.85 18.63 -13.56
N ILE A 135 -22.83 18.11 -14.78
CA ILE A 135 -22.55 18.91 -15.97
C ILE A 135 -23.83 19.71 -16.26
N ASN A 136 -23.96 20.88 -15.63
CA ASN A 136 -24.89 21.90 -16.10
C ASN A 136 -24.28 22.50 -17.37
N HIS A 137 -24.86 22.16 -18.53
CA HIS A 137 -24.60 22.83 -19.79
C HIS A 137 -25.23 24.23 -19.77
N GLN A 138 -24.57 25.21 -19.14
CA GLN A 138 -24.82 26.62 -19.43
C GLN A 138 -23.48 27.36 -19.39
N ALA A 139 -22.90 27.54 -20.58
CA ALA A 139 -21.80 28.46 -20.81
C ALA A 139 -22.35 29.89 -20.77
N GLN A 140 -21.92 30.70 -19.82
CA GLN A 140 -22.00 32.14 -19.92
C GLN A 140 -20.72 32.79 -19.37
N ASN A 141 -20.17 33.65 -20.23
CA ASN A 141 -18.96 34.43 -20.06
C ASN A 141 -19.12 35.44 -18.93
N THR A 142 -18.12 35.52 -18.04
CA THR A 142 -17.75 36.75 -17.33
C THR A 142 -16.35 36.60 -16.75
N ALA A 143 -15.42 37.44 -17.18
CA ALA A 143 -14.28 37.85 -16.36
C ALA A 143 -14.79 38.89 -15.33
N PRO A 144 -14.19 39.00 -14.14
CA PRO A 144 -13.08 39.94 -14.00
C PRO A 144 -11.96 39.50 -13.01
N GLU A 145 -10.93 40.34 -12.98
CA GLU A 145 -9.60 40.22 -12.39
C GLU A 145 -9.51 40.21 -10.85
N SER A 146 -8.41 39.62 -10.35
CA SER A 146 -7.37 40.26 -9.49
C SER A 146 -7.01 39.57 -8.15
N TYR A 147 -5.68 39.43 -7.96
CA TYR A 147 -4.83 39.10 -6.78
C TYR A 147 -5.03 37.71 -6.11
N GLN A 148 -4.01 36.90 -5.78
CA GLN A 148 -2.69 37.15 -5.19
C GLN A 148 -1.72 35.99 -5.53
N TYR A 149 -0.43 36.29 -5.70
CA TYR A 149 0.65 35.35 -6.02
C TYR A 149 1.08 34.56 -4.76
N ASP A 150 0.86 33.24 -4.73
CA ASP A 150 1.43 32.31 -3.74
C ASP A 150 2.48 31.41 -4.41
N PRO A 151 3.75 31.43 -4.00
CA PRO A 151 4.83 30.71 -4.66
C PRO A 151 4.91 29.26 -4.16
N ASP A 152 3.96 28.42 -4.56
CA ASP A 152 4.12 26.96 -4.50
C ASP A 152 3.37 26.29 -5.67
N ALA A 153 3.93 26.51 -6.87
CA ALA A 153 3.43 25.94 -8.10
C ALA A 153 3.69 24.43 -8.16
N SER A 154 2.62 23.61 -8.22
CA SER A 154 2.41 22.60 -9.27
C SER A 154 1.38 21.50 -8.93
N GLU A 155 0.15 21.84 -8.53
CA GLU A 155 -0.92 20.82 -8.52
C GLU A 155 -2.32 21.38 -8.82
N SER A 156 -2.49 22.08 -9.94
CA SER A 156 -3.82 22.60 -10.34
C SER A 156 -4.25 22.30 -11.79
N THR A 157 -3.61 21.36 -12.49
CA THR A 157 -4.10 20.86 -13.80
C THR A 157 -4.61 19.41 -13.79
N LYS A 158 -4.72 18.78 -12.62
CA LYS A 158 -5.13 17.36 -12.47
C LYS A 158 -6.62 17.15 -12.14
N GLU A 159 -7.48 18.15 -12.23
CA GLU A 159 -8.85 18.01 -11.72
C GLU A 159 -9.77 17.09 -12.56
N ASN A 160 -9.39 16.73 -13.79
CA ASN A 160 -10.18 15.84 -14.65
C ASN A 160 -9.56 14.45 -14.92
N CYS A 161 -8.44 14.12 -14.27
CA CYS A 161 -7.77 12.84 -14.49
C CYS A 161 -8.33 11.75 -13.55
N GLY A 162 -9.05 10.79 -14.10
CA GLY A 162 -9.56 9.62 -13.36
C GLY A 162 -8.45 8.65 -12.92
N LYS A 163 -8.83 7.61 -12.16
CA LYS A 163 -7.90 6.52 -11.79
C LYS A 163 -7.35 5.84 -13.05
N CYS A 164 -6.03 5.66 -13.12
CA CYS A 164 -5.39 4.99 -14.24
C CYS A 164 -5.82 3.51 -14.32
N LYS A 165 -6.53 3.15 -15.39
CA LYS A 165 -7.12 1.80 -15.56
C LYS A 165 -6.12 0.78 -16.13
N PHE A 166 -4.99 1.24 -16.65
CA PHE A 166 -4.01 0.40 -17.36
C PHE A 166 -2.87 -0.09 -16.46
N ASP A 167 -2.49 0.69 -15.44
CA ASP A 167 -1.31 0.46 -14.58
C ASP A 167 -1.64 -0.43 -13.35
N THR A 168 -2.07 -1.67 -13.58
CA THR A 168 -2.33 -2.62 -12.48
C THR A 168 -1.12 -3.49 -12.15
N LYS A 169 -0.76 -3.61 -10.86
CA LYS A 169 0.27 -4.57 -10.40
C LYS A 169 -0.25 -6.01 -10.24
N ARG A 170 -1.57 -6.24 -10.42
CA ARG A 170 -2.22 -7.52 -10.07
C ARG A 170 -2.79 -8.23 -11.30
N LEU A 171 -2.06 -9.24 -11.77
CA LEU A 171 -2.47 -10.17 -12.83
C LEU A 171 -2.66 -11.58 -12.25
N ASN A 172 -3.88 -12.11 -12.37
CA ASN A 172 -4.23 -13.50 -12.04
C ASN A 172 -4.48 -14.31 -13.32
N LEU A 173 -4.57 -15.64 -13.20
CA LEU A 173 -4.79 -16.54 -14.34
C LEU A 173 -6.05 -16.18 -15.13
N ASN A 174 -7.18 -15.92 -14.44
CA ASN A 174 -8.44 -15.54 -15.10
C ASN A 174 -8.30 -14.25 -15.95
N LYS A 175 -7.62 -13.21 -15.43
CA LYS A 175 -7.34 -12.00 -16.20
C LYS A 175 -6.40 -12.25 -17.38
N PHE A 176 -5.48 -13.19 -17.28
CA PHE A 176 -4.60 -13.60 -18.38
C PHE A 176 -5.38 -14.37 -19.46
N CYS A 177 -6.24 -15.30 -19.06
CA CYS A 177 -7.10 -16.08 -19.95
C CYS A 177 -8.05 -15.21 -20.78
N LYS A 178 -8.63 -14.15 -20.20
CA LYS A 178 -9.59 -13.24 -20.87
C LYS A 178 -8.97 -12.27 -21.88
N ARG A 179 -7.68 -12.38 -22.20
CA ARG A 179 -6.95 -11.52 -23.15
C ARG A 179 -6.62 -12.29 -24.40
N ASP A 180 -6.62 -11.59 -25.53
CA ASP A 180 -6.30 -12.20 -26.82
C ASP A 180 -4.79 -12.35 -26.96
N TYR A 181 -4.03 -11.44 -26.33
CA TYR A 181 -2.58 -11.50 -26.33
C TYR A 181 -1.93 -11.06 -25.02
N ALA A 182 -0.71 -11.53 -24.81
CA ALA A 182 0.18 -11.16 -23.72
C ALA A 182 1.63 -11.18 -24.21
N ILE A 183 2.32 -10.04 -24.15
CA ILE A 183 3.69 -9.88 -24.67
C ILE A 183 4.58 -9.15 -23.67
N MET A 184 5.87 -9.48 -23.67
CA MET A 184 6.92 -8.66 -23.07
C MET A 184 7.58 -7.86 -24.19
N ALA A 185 7.55 -6.54 -24.07
CA ALA A 185 8.16 -5.64 -25.04
C ALA A 185 8.93 -4.51 -24.36
N LYS A 186 10.05 -4.12 -24.97
CA LYS A 186 10.85 -2.97 -24.56
C LYS A 186 10.40 -1.74 -25.33
N VAL A 187 10.16 -0.63 -24.64
CA VAL A 187 9.82 0.65 -25.26
C VAL A 187 11.11 1.29 -25.76
N THR A 188 11.28 1.44 -27.07
CA THR A 188 12.51 1.98 -27.67
C THR A 188 12.41 3.47 -27.99
N GLY A 189 11.20 3.99 -28.16
CA GLY A 189 10.98 5.41 -28.42
C GLY A 189 9.50 5.78 -28.48
N ARG A 190 9.23 7.07 -28.68
CA ARG A 190 7.89 7.61 -28.95
C ARG A 190 7.94 8.52 -30.17
N THR A 191 6.94 8.44 -31.03
CA THR A 191 6.75 9.35 -32.16
C THR A 191 5.42 10.05 -31.99
N THR A 192 5.45 11.38 -31.93
CA THR A 192 4.24 12.20 -32.05
C THR A 192 3.94 12.36 -33.54
N PRO A 193 2.72 12.07 -34.03
CA PRO A 193 2.43 12.16 -35.46
C PRO A 193 2.49 13.62 -35.94
N GLY A 194 3.61 14.04 -36.50
CA GLY A 194 3.77 15.29 -37.21
C GLY A 194 3.59 15.06 -38.71
N GLY A 195 2.34 15.00 -39.18
CA GLY A 195 2.06 14.79 -40.60
C GLY A 195 0.63 15.19 -40.96
N LYS A 196 0.44 15.75 -42.16
CA LYS A 196 -0.81 16.36 -42.63
C LYS A 196 -2.03 15.43 -42.64
N ASN A 197 -1.85 14.11 -42.45
CA ASN A 197 -2.91 13.09 -42.44
C ASN A 197 -2.92 12.17 -41.20
N ALA A 198 -2.22 12.51 -40.10
CA ALA A 198 -2.24 11.69 -38.90
C ALA A 198 -3.19 12.25 -37.82
N PRO A 199 -3.96 11.40 -37.12
CA PRO A 199 -4.84 11.86 -36.04
C PRO A 199 -4.00 12.53 -34.95
N ARG A 200 -4.21 13.83 -34.76
CA ARG A 200 -3.40 14.71 -33.87
C ARG A 200 -3.44 14.31 -32.39
N ASP A 201 -4.31 13.37 -32.02
CA ASP A 201 -4.65 13.06 -30.63
C ASP A 201 -4.06 11.74 -30.13
N GLU A 202 -3.19 11.07 -30.89
CA GLU A 202 -2.58 9.80 -30.48
C GLU A 202 -1.06 9.85 -30.55
N VAL A 203 -0.40 9.34 -29.52
CA VAL A 203 1.05 9.19 -29.45
C VAL A 203 1.40 7.72 -29.65
N ARG A 204 2.34 7.45 -30.54
CA ARG A 204 2.81 6.09 -30.84
C ARG A 204 4.08 5.77 -30.07
N PHE A 205 4.06 4.71 -29.28
CA PHE A 205 5.25 4.13 -28.65
C PHE A 205 5.79 2.98 -29.52
N ASN A 206 7.09 3.00 -29.79
CA ASN A 206 7.76 1.93 -30.52
C ASN A 206 8.10 0.81 -29.53
N LEU A 207 7.56 -0.38 -29.76
CA LEU A 207 7.74 -1.55 -28.90
C LEU A 207 8.58 -2.59 -29.63
N GLN A 208 9.73 -2.91 -29.05
CA GLN A 208 10.55 -4.05 -29.48
C GLN A 208 10.07 -5.30 -28.73
N ILE A 209 9.51 -6.27 -29.45
CA ILE A 209 8.98 -7.50 -28.85
C ILE A 209 10.16 -8.37 -28.40
N GLN A 210 10.16 -8.74 -27.11
CA GLN A 210 11.19 -9.61 -26.53
C GLN A 210 10.65 -11.03 -26.31
N SER A 211 9.37 -11.18 -25.94
CA SER A 211 8.74 -12.49 -25.77
C SER A 211 7.22 -12.40 -25.97
N VAL A 212 6.64 -13.46 -26.52
CA VAL A 212 5.18 -13.61 -26.71
C VAL A 212 4.71 -14.76 -25.82
N PHE A 213 3.81 -14.45 -24.88
CA PHE A 213 3.26 -15.45 -23.96
C PHE A 213 1.88 -15.96 -24.39
N LYS A 214 1.10 -15.15 -25.09
CA LYS A 214 -0.19 -15.52 -25.65
C LYS A 214 -0.43 -14.70 -26.92
N SER A 215 -0.98 -15.34 -27.95
CA SER A 215 -1.32 -14.67 -29.20
C SER A 215 -2.44 -15.42 -29.91
N ASN A 216 -3.65 -14.88 -29.86
CA ASN A 216 -4.82 -15.43 -30.55
C ASN A 216 -5.22 -14.58 -31.78
N GLY A 217 -4.46 -13.52 -32.08
CA GLY A 217 -4.83 -12.51 -33.08
C GLY A 217 -3.82 -12.41 -34.23
N PRO A 218 -4.26 -12.14 -35.48
CA PRO A 218 -3.42 -12.20 -36.68
C PRO A 218 -2.23 -11.24 -36.64
N LEU A 219 -2.34 -10.13 -35.92
CA LEU A 219 -1.31 -9.11 -35.85
C LEU A 219 -0.01 -9.58 -35.21
N LEU A 220 -0.12 -10.27 -34.08
CA LEU A 220 1.04 -10.73 -33.33
C LEU A 220 1.60 -12.02 -33.92
N LEU A 221 0.77 -12.79 -34.65
CA LEU A 221 1.26 -13.87 -35.51
C LEU A 221 2.10 -13.29 -36.66
N ALA A 222 1.64 -12.22 -37.32
CA ALA A 222 2.39 -11.54 -38.38
C ALA A 222 3.65 -10.83 -37.83
N SER A 223 3.58 -10.27 -36.62
CA SER A 223 4.69 -9.59 -35.95
C SER A 223 5.77 -10.54 -35.45
N GLN A 224 5.59 -11.87 -35.43
CA GLN A 224 6.73 -12.77 -35.22
C GLN A 224 7.83 -12.59 -36.27
N ARG A 225 7.51 -12.02 -37.44
CA ARG A 225 8.45 -11.64 -38.49
C ARG A 225 8.93 -10.17 -38.42
N LYS A 226 8.25 -9.30 -37.65
CA LYS A 226 8.61 -7.87 -37.45
C LYS A 226 9.09 -7.64 -36.01
N SER A 227 10.34 -7.23 -35.82
CA SER A 227 10.94 -7.02 -34.49
C SER A 227 10.37 -5.83 -33.71
N SER A 228 9.51 -5.01 -34.32
CA SER A 228 8.98 -3.77 -33.76
C SER A 228 7.51 -3.58 -34.12
N ILE A 229 6.68 -3.24 -33.13
CA ILE A 229 5.25 -2.92 -33.25
C ILE A 229 4.96 -1.59 -32.56
N GLY A 230 3.99 -0.81 -33.06
CA GLY A 230 3.56 0.42 -32.40
C GLY A 230 2.46 0.18 -31.36
N LEU A 231 2.50 0.90 -30.24
CA LEU A 231 1.39 1.06 -29.30
C LEU A 231 0.86 2.48 -29.37
N LEU A 232 -0.38 2.64 -29.81
CA LEU A 232 -1.08 3.92 -29.88
C LEU A 232 -1.76 4.23 -28.55
N VAL A 233 -1.40 5.37 -27.98
CA VAL A 233 -1.93 5.89 -26.71
C VAL A 233 -2.52 7.28 -26.95
N PRO A 234 -3.80 7.52 -26.61
CA PRO A 234 -4.38 8.85 -26.73
C PRO A 234 -3.61 9.91 -25.91
N ALA A 235 -3.38 11.09 -26.49
CA ALA A 235 -2.64 12.19 -25.86
C ALA A 235 -3.27 12.61 -24.53
N LYS A 236 -4.61 12.67 -24.46
CA LYS A 236 -5.38 12.95 -23.23
C LYS A 236 -5.02 12.01 -22.07
N ASN A 237 -4.68 10.76 -22.37
CA ASN A 237 -4.28 9.78 -21.37
C ASN A 237 -2.87 10.10 -20.84
N LEU A 238 -1.96 10.52 -21.72
CA LEU A 238 -0.60 10.93 -21.38
C LEU A 238 -0.55 12.25 -20.60
N ASP A 239 -1.45 13.19 -20.89
CA ASP A 239 -1.63 14.43 -20.11
C ASP A 239 -1.97 14.09 -18.65
N CYS A 240 -2.76 13.03 -18.45
CA CYS A 240 -3.07 12.45 -17.14
C CYS A 240 -1.98 11.52 -16.56
N ARG A 241 -0.81 11.43 -17.20
CA ARG A 241 0.29 10.53 -16.83
C ARG A 241 -0.14 9.06 -16.70
N CYS A 242 -1.02 8.61 -17.58
CA CYS A 242 -1.58 7.26 -17.56
C CYS A 242 -1.69 6.68 -18.97
N PRO A 243 -1.09 5.54 -19.31
CA PRO A 243 -0.11 4.78 -18.54
C PRO A 243 1.22 5.54 -18.42
N ASN A 244 1.92 5.39 -17.30
CA ASN A 244 3.24 6.01 -17.12
C ASN A 244 4.35 5.21 -17.81
N ILE A 245 4.34 5.19 -19.15
CA ILE A 245 5.29 4.46 -19.98
C ILE A 245 6.60 5.23 -20.09
N LYS A 246 7.71 4.56 -19.78
CA LYS A 246 9.08 5.09 -19.87
C LYS A 246 9.82 4.43 -21.02
N ILE A 247 10.63 5.22 -21.73
CA ILE A 247 11.53 4.73 -22.76
C ILE A 247 12.64 3.89 -22.10
N ASN A 248 13.17 2.90 -22.83
CA ASN A 248 14.19 1.95 -22.40
C ASN A 248 13.79 1.01 -21.25
N LYS A 249 12.50 0.95 -20.92
CA LYS A 249 11.93 0.00 -19.96
C LYS A 249 11.13 -1.08 -20.68
N SER A 250 11.17 -2.28 -20.11
CA SER A 250 10.36 -3.42 -20.57
C SER A 250 9.05 -3.47 -19.82
N TYR A 251 7.99 -3.84 -20.52
CA TYR A 251 6.63 -3.92 -19.98
C TYR A 251 5.98 -5.22 -20.42
N LEU A 252 5.20 -5.80 -19.50
CA LEU A 252 4.21 -6.81 -19.82
C LEU A 252 2.92 -6.11 -20.28
N ILE A 253 2.52 -6.38 -21.52
CA ILE A 253 1.35 -5.77 -22.15
C ILE A 253 0.35 -6.88 -22.49
N LEU A 254 -0.87 -6.75 -21.99
CA LEU A 254 -1.98 -7.65 -22.33
C LEU A 254 -3.16 -6.85 -22.87
N GLY A 255 -3.79 -7.34 -23.93
CA GLY A 255 -4.88 -6.61 -24.59
C GLY A 255 -5.88 -7.50 -25.30
N MET A 256 -6.70 -6.87 -26.13
CA MET A 256 -7.64 -7.53 -27.03
C MET A 256 -7.31 -7.09 -28.45
N ASP A 257 -7.22 -8.03 -29.38
CA ASP A 257 -6.81 -7.76 -30.75
C ASP A 257 -7.94 -7.17 -31.60
N ALA A 258 -9.20 -7.34 -31.18
CA ALA A 258 -10.37 -6.72 -31.80
C ALA A 258 -10.34 -5.17 -31.86
N LYS A 259 -9.33 -4.53 -31.26
CA LYS A 259 -9.12 -3.08 -31.26
C LYS A 259 -7.86 -2.67 -32.00
N SER A 260 -7.16 -3.57 -32.67
CA SER A 260 -5.96 -3.23 -33.42
C SER A 260 -6.31 -2.84 -34.85
N ASN A 261 -5.47 -2.01 -35.47
CA ASN A 261 -5.69 -1.52 -36.85
C ASN A 261 -4.87 -2.30 -37.90
N GLY A 262 -4.46 -3.53 -37.59
CA GLY A 262 -3.66 -4.35 -38.52
C GLY A 262 -2.18 -3.95 -38.65
N GLU A 263 -1.74 -2.88 -37.99
CA GLU A 263 -0.30 -2.51 -37.92
C GLU A 263 0.16 -2.12 -36.51
N ASN A 264 -0.72 -1.54 -35.70
CA ASN A 264 -0.41 -1.05 -34.37
C ASN A 264 -1.41 -1.60 -33.34
N LEU A 265 -0.91 -1.82 -32.12
CA LEU A 265 -1.74 -2.12 -30.96
C LEU A 265 -2.38 -0.81 -30.48
N MET A 266 -3.69 -0.83 -30.21
CA MET A 266 -4.37 0.33 -29.64
C MET A 266 -4.61 0.15 -28.15
N LEU A 267 -4.47 1.23 -27.37
CA LEU A 267 -4.76 1.21 -25.94
C LEU A 267 -6.27 1.12 -25.68
N GLY A 268 -6.78 -0.11 -25.65
CA GLY A 268 -8.17 -0.40 -25.32
C GLY A 268 -8.50 -0.27 -23.83
N PRO A 269 -9.79 -0.14 -23.44
CA PRO A 269 -10.26 -0.01 -22.05
C PRO A 269 -9.94 -1.22 -21.16
N LYS A 270 -9.54 -2.31 -21.82
CA LYS A 270 -9.26 -3.61 -21.27
C LYS A 270 -7.75 -3.91 -21.32
N THR A 271 -6.92 -3.02 -21.85
CA THR A 271 -5.47 -3.21 -21.89
C THR A 271 -4.87 -3.13 -20.48
N ILE A 272 -3.88 -3.97 -20.21
CA ILE A 272 -3.12 -3.98 -18.97
C ILE A 272 -1.65 -3.76 -19.33
N ILE A 273 -1.00 -2.82 -18.66
CA ILE A 273 0.42 -2.52 -18.82
C ILE A 273 1.06 -2.60 -17.44
N ILE A 274 2.09 -3.44 -17.32
CA ILE A 274 2.82 -3.66 -16.08
C ILE A 274 4.31 -3.50 -16.37
N GLU A 275 5.01 -2.66 -15.60
CA GLU A 275 6.48 -2.61 -15.69
C GLU A 275 7.07 -3.99 -15.38
N TRP A 276 7.95 -4.45 -16.26
CA TRP A 276 8.53 -5.78 -16.18
C TRP A 276 9.44 -5.92 -14.94
N LYS A 277 9.40 -7.11 -14.35
CA LYS A 277 10.23 -7.56 -13.23
C LYS A 277 10.54 -9.04 -13.45
N ASP A 278 11.68 -9.50 -12.96
CA ASP A 278 12.19 -10.85 -13.26
C ASP A 278 11.28 -11.99 -12.75
N ASP A 279 10.50 -11.73 -11.71
CA ASP A 279 9.52 -12.67 -11.14
C ASP A 279 8.33 -12.96 -12.09
N TRP A 280 8.05 -12.07 -13.05
CA TRP A 280 6.99 -12.27 -14.05
C TRP A 280 7.26 -13.43 -15.00
N ASN A 281 8.51 -13.71 -15.35
CA ASN A 281 8.85 -14.75 -16.32
C ASN A 281 8.39 -16.14 -15.84
N ARG A 282 8.72 -16.48 -14.58
CA ARG A 282 8.28 -17.73 -13.92
C ARG A 282 6.76 -17.79 -13.77
N ARG A 283 6.11 -16.65 -13.51
CA ARG A 283 4.67 -16.58 -13.31
C ARG A 283 3.88 -16.75 -14.62
N LEU A 284 4.31 -16.11 -15.69
CA LEU A 284 3.66 -16.19 -17.00
C LEU A 284 3.83 -17.55 -17.64
N ARG A 285 5.00 -18.20 -17.49
CA ARG A 285 5.20 -19.58 -17.95
C ARG A 285 4.24 -20.57 -17.28
N ARG A 286 3.97 -20.41 -15.98
CA ARG A 286 2.92 -21.18 -15.28
C ARG A 286 1.53 -20.91 -15.85
N TYR A 287 1.20 -19.64 -16.13
CA TYR A 287 -0.09 -19.31 -16.75
C TYR A 287 -0.23 -19.86 -18.17
N GLN A 288 0.87 -19.93 -18.94
CA GLN A 288 0.88 -20.59 -20.26
C GLN A 288 0.65 -22.09 -20.15
N GLN A 289 1.32 -22.77 -19.21
CA GLN A 289 1.11 -24.20 -18.97
C GLN A 289 -0.32 -24.50 -18.52
N GLN A 290 -0.92 -23.59 -17.74
CA GLN A 290 -2.30 -23.67 -17.28
C GLN A 290 -3.31 -23.10 -18.28
N ALA A 291 -2.87 -22.64 -19.45
CA ALA A 291 -3.76 -21.99 -20.43
C ALA A 291 -4.75 -22.97 -21.08
N GLY A 292 -4.49 -24.28 -21.05
CA GLY A 292 -5.46 -25.31 -21.41
C GLY A 292 -6.67 -25.38 -20.48
N SER A 293 -6.61 -24.72 -19.31
CA SER A 293 -7.74 -24.57 -18.38
C SER A 293 -8.43 -23.21 -18.50
N CYS A 294 -8.10 -22.41 -19.52
CA CYS A 294 -8.81 -21.17 -19.84
C CYS A 294 -10.14 -21.51 -20.53
N TYR A 295 -11.12 -22.00 -19.77
CA TYR A 295 -12.52 -22.11 -20.17
C TYR A 295 -13.33 -21.00 -19.49
#